data_AF-D6CJX4-F1
#
_entry.id   AF-D6CJX4-F1
#
_cell.length_a   1.000
_cell.length_b   1.000
_cell.length_c   1.000
_cell.angle_alpha   90.00
_cell.angle_beta   90.00
_cell.angle_gamma   90.00
#
_symmetry.space_group_name_H-M   'P 1'
#
loop_
_entity.id
_entity.type
_entity.pdbx_description
1 polymer ?
#
loop_
_entity_poly.entity_id
_entity_poly.type
_entity_poly.pdbx_seq_one_letter_code
_entity_poly.pdbx_strand_id
1 'polypeptide(L)' 'MKREKLYKIGEVMQYTGLSRQTIHNYTLANLISEARRTPSGHRLYDETVFDRVEKIKVLQSKNYTLQQIKKILEQEST' A
#
# COMPACT_ATOMS: atom_id res chain seq x y z
N MET A 1 10.08 -11.20 18.91
CA MET A 1 10.20 -10.42 17.66
C MET A 1 9.42 -11.14 16.57
N LYS A 2 8.25 -10.64 16.16
CA LYS A 2 7.54 -11.17 14.99
C LYS A 2 8.46 -11.00 13.79
N ARG A 3 8.70 -12.08 13.03
CA ARG A 3 9.33 -11.95 11.71
C ARG A 3 8.33 -11.24 10.81
N GLU A 4 8.52 -9.95 10.58
CA GLU A 4 7.74 -9.21 9.59
C GLU A 4 8.05 -9.79 8.22
N LYS A 5 7.10 -10.56 7.68
CA LYS A 5 7.21 -11.10 6.33
C LYS A 5 7.17 -9.93 5.37
N LEU A 6 8.17 -9.86 4.50
CA LEU A 6 8.19 -8.92 3.40
C LEU A 6 7.58 -9.57 2.15
N TYR A 7 6.72 -8.82 1.48
CA TYR A 7 5.97 -9.22 0.31
C TYR A 7 6.51 -8.51 -0.92
N LYS A 8 6.75 -9.27 -1.99
CA LYS A 8 7.04 -8.70 -3.31
C LYS A 8 5.78 -8.09 -3.90
N ILE A 9 5.93 -7.15 -4.84
CA ILE A 9 4.79 -6.56 -5.56
C ILE A 9 3.83 -7.60 -6.15
N GLY A 10 4.37 -8.72 -6.67
CA GLY A 10 3.54 -9.80 -7.22
C GLY A 10 2.69 -10.51 -6.16
N GLU A 11 3.21 -10.68 -4.94
CA GLU A 11 2.43 -11.22 -3.82
C GLU A 11 1.34 -10.22 -3.42
N VAL A 12 1.68 -8.93 -3.32
CA VAL A 12 0.70 -7.88 -3.02
C VAL A 12 -0.43 -7.87 -4.07
N MET A 13 -0.12 -8.02 -5.36
CA MET A 13 -1.12 -8.14 -6.42
C MET A 13 -2.05 -9.34 -6.20
N GLN A 14 -1.49 -10.50 -5.85
CA GLN A 14 -2.28 -11.72 -5.63
C GLN A 14 -3.24 -11.59 -4.44
N TYR A 15 -2.79 -11.00 -3.34
CA TYR A 15 -3.64 -10.83 -2.14
C TYR A 15 -4.68 -9.72 -2.30
N THR A 16 -4.34 -8.63 -2.98
CA THR A 16 -5.22 -7.44 -3.04
C THR A 16 -6.12 -7.42 -4.26
N GLY A 17 -5.81 -8.21 -5.29
CA GLY A 17 -6.45 -8.16 -6.61
C GLY A 17 -6.10 -6.89 -7.41
N LEU A 18 -5.18 -6.05 -6.91
CA LEU A 18 -4.80 -4.81 -7.59
C LEU A 18 -3.79 -5.07 -8.70
N SER A 19 -3.86 -4.24 -9.74
CA SER A 19 -2.85 -4.25 -10.80
C SER A 19 -1.51 -3.74 -10.27
N ARG A 20 -0.42 -4.15 -10.94
CA ARG A 20 0.92 -3.60 -10.67
C ARG A 20 0.93 -2.07 -10.76
N GLN A 21 0.23 -1.51 -11.74
CA GLN A 21 0.15 -0.06 -11.95
C GLN A 21 -0.56 0.62 -10.78
N THR A 22 -1.63 0.03 -10.25
CA THR A 22 -2.35 0.58 -9.09
C THR A 22 -1.47 0.62 -7.86
N ILE A 23 -0.77 -0.47 -7.56
CA ILE A 23 0.18 -0.54 -6.43
C ILE A 23 1.30 0.49 -6.62
N HIS A 24 1.84 0.60 -7.83
CA HIS A 24 2.86 1.60 -8.15
C HIS A 24 2.35 3.02 -7.93
N ASN A 25 1.16 3.36 -8.44
CA ASN A 25 0.53 4.66 -8.27
C ASN A 25 0.28 4.98 -6.80
N TYR A 26 -0.21 4.02 -6.02
CA TYR A 26 -0.40 4.20 -4.57
C TYR A 26 0.93 4.44 -3.85
N THR A 27 1.99 3.74 -4.26
CA THR A 27 3.31 3.95 -3.66
C THR A 27 3.88 5.32 -4.03
N LEU A 28 3.74 5.77 -5.28
CA LEU A 28 4.14 7.12 -5.71
C LEU A 28 3.33 8.23 -5.03
N ALA A 29 2.05 7.97 -4.74
CA ALA A 29 1.18 8.90 -4.04
C ALA A 29 1.42 8.95 -2.52
N ASN A 30 2.35 8.14 -1.99
CA ASN A 30 2.56 7.91 -0.55
C ASN A 30 1.30 7.42 0.18
N LEU A 31 0.41 6.72 -0.53
CA LEU A 31 -0.75 6.08 0.05
C LEU A 31 -0.39 4.75 0.72
N ILE A 32 0.58 4.04 0.13
CA ILE A 32 1.24 2.86 0.69
C ILE A 32 2.74 3.06 0.67
N SER A 33 3.46 2.41 1.57
CA SER A 33 4.91 2.55 1.71
C SER A 33 5.61 1.23 1.49
N GLU A 34 6.79 1.27 0.85
CA GLU A 34 7.71 0.14 0.82
C GLU A 34 8.48 0.06 2.14
N ALA A 35 8.60 -1.14 2.69
CA ALA A 35 9.38 -1.40 3.89
C ALA A 35 10.87 -1.57 3.57
N ARG A 36 11.18 -2.12 2.39
CA ARG A 36 12.56 -2.33 1.95
C ARG A 36 12.65 -2.45 0.44
N ARG A 37 13.89 -2.49 -0.07
CA ARG A 37 14.19 -2.93 -1.43
C ARG A 37 15.10 -4.14 -1.42
N THR A 38 14.95 -5.02 -2.41
CA THR A 38 15.89 -6.10 -2.67
C THR A 38 17.23 -5.53 -3.19
N PRO A 39 18.34 -6.26 -3.14
CA PRO A 39 19.60 -5.85 -3.78
C PRO A 39 19.47 -5.50 -5.27
N SER A 40 18.56 -6.17 -5.99
CA SER A 40 18.25 -5.90 -7.40
C SER A 40 17.30 -4.71 -7.63
N GLY A 41 16.91 -3.98 -6.59
CA GLY A 41 16.07 -2.77 -6.68
C GLY A 41 14.55 -2.98 -6.61
N HIS A 42 14.04 -4.22 -6.49
CA HIS A 42 12.61 -4.47 -6.34
C HIS A 42 12.05 -4.02 -4.98
N ARG A 43 10.85 -3.43 -4.99
CA ARG A 43 10.14 -3.00 -3.77
C ARG A 43 9.63 -4.20 -2.98
N LEU A 44 9.78 -4.12 -1.66
CA LEU A 44 9.26 -5.06 -0.68
C LEU A 44 8.34 -4.30 0.28
N TYR A 45 7.18 -4.87 0.54
CA TYR A 45 6.14 -4.30 1.40
C TYR A 45 6.01 -5.16 2.65
N ASP A 46 5.76 -4.56 3.80
CA ASP A 46 5.35 -5.32 4.99
C ASP A 46 3.86 -5.67 4.93
N GLU A 47 3.35 -6.36 5.96
CA GLU A 47 1.94 -6.75 6.04
C GLU A 47 0.97 -5.55 6.15
N THR A 48 1.43 -4.38 6.60
CA THR A 48 0.58 -3.19 6.77
C THR A 48 0.04 -2.66 5.45
N VAL A 49 0.67 -3.03 4.33
CA VAL A 49 0.19 -2.70 2.98
C VAL A 49 -1.23 -3.22 2.74
N PHE A 50 -1.59 -4.37 3.31
CA PHE A 50 -2.90 -4.98 3.08
C PHE A 50 -4.00 -4.20 3.79
N ASP A 51 -3.79 -3.86 5.07
CA ASP A 51 -4.69 -3.02 5.85
C ASP A 51 -4.85 -1.64 5.21
N ARG A 52 -3.73 -1.07 4.70
CA ARG A 52 -3.73 0.22 4.03
C ARG A 52 -4.53 0.18 2.72
N VAL A 53 -4.35 -0.86 1.91
CA VAL A 53 -5.12 -1.04 0.67
C VAL A 53 -6.60 -1.21 0.96
N GLU A 54 -6.97 -1.98 1.98
CA GLU A 54 -8.37 -2.17 2.35
C GLU A 54 -9.02 -0.85 2.77
N LYS A 55 -8.34 -0.05 3.59
CA LYS A 55 -8.79 1.31 3.94
C LYS A 55 -8.98 2.20 2.71
N ILE A 56 -8.04 2.17 1.77
CA ILE A 56 -8.15 2.95 0.52
C ILE A 56 -9.42 2.53 -0.24
N LYS A 57 -9.69 1.23 -0.39
CA LYS A 57 -10.91 0.73 -1.06
C LYS A 57 -12.19 1.19 -0.37
N VAL A 58 -12.23 1.13 0.97
CA VAL A 58 -13.39 1.59 1.78
C VAL A 58 -13.61 3.10 1.63
N LEU A 59 -12.55 3.90 1.53
CA LEU A 59 -12.70 5.34 1.32
C LEU A 59 -13.08 5.66 -0.13
N GLN A 60 -12.56 4.92 -1.11
CA GLN A 60 -12.99 5.06 -2.51
C GLN A 60 -14.47 4.76 -2.70
N SER A 61 -15.02 3.74 -2.01
CA SER A 61 -16.46 3.43 -2.08
C SER A 61 -17.34 4.51 -1.46
N LYS A 62 -16.78 5.36 -0.60
CA LYS A 62 -17.43 6.57 -0.03
C LYS A 62 -17.23 7.82 -0.91
N ASN A 63 -16.78 7.66 -2.16
CA ASN A 63 -16.51 8.73 -3.12
C ASN A 63 -15.42 9.73 -2.70
N TYR A 64 -14.49 9.35 -1.82
CA TYR A 64 -13.32 10.17 -1.54
C TYR A 64 -12.33 10.11 -2.72
N THR A 65 -11.76 11.27 -3.06
CA THR A 65 -10.67 11.35 -4.04
C THR A 65 -9.36 10.83 -3.42
N LEU A 66 -8.40 10.40 -4.25
CA LEU A 66 -7.10 9.94 -3.76
C LEU A 66 -6.38 11.00 -2.90
N GLN A 67 -6.57 12.30 -3.20
CA GLN A 67 -6.02 13.39 -2.39
C GLN A 67 -6.67 13.49 -1.01
N GLN A 68 -8.00 13.30 -0.91
CA GLN A 68 -8.69 13.28 0.38
C GLN A 68 -8.30 12.04 1.18
N ILE A 69 -8.26 10.88 0.52
CA ILE A 69 -7.82 9.62 1.12
C ILE A 69 -6.43 9.80 1.72
N LYS A 70 -5.48 10.39 0.96
CA LYS A 70 -4.14 10.68 1.46
C LYS A 70 -4.17 11.50 2.76
N LYS A 71 -4.92 12.60 2.79
CA LYS A 71 -5.03 13.45 3.98
C LYS A 71 -5.59 12.70 5.20
N ILE A 72 -6.65 11.93 5.02
CA ILE A 72 -7.25 11.10 6.08
C ILE A 72 -6.22 10.12 6.62
N LEU A 73 -5.53 9.44 5.70
CA LEU A 73 -4.55 8.41 5.98
C LEU A 73 -3.23 8.96 6.58
N GLU A 74 -2.90 10.24 6.37
CA GLU A 74 -1.77 10.94 7.01
C GLU A 74 -2.13 11.38 8.44
N GLN A 75 -3.37 11.80 8.68
CA GLN A 75 -3.86 12.18 10.02
C GLN A 75 -3.92 11.00 10.99
N GLU A 76 -4.16 9.78 10.51
CA GLU A 76 -4.12 8.56 11.36
C GLU A 76 -2.72 8.15 11.79
N SER A 77 -1.66 8.62 11.12
CA SER A 77 -0.27 8.26 11.41
C SER A 77 0.42 9.23 12.38
N THR A 78 -0.32 10.20 12.92
CA THR A 78 0.12 11.18 13.94
C THR A 78 -0.51 10.83 15.28
#